data_AF-A0A947ICS1-F1
#
_entry.id   AF-A0A947ICS1-F1
#
_cell.length_a   1.000
_cell.length_b   1.000
_cell.length_c   1.000
_cell.angle_alpha   90.00
_cell.angle_beta   90.00
_cell.angle_gamma   90.00
#
_symmetry.space_group_name_H-M   'P 1'
#
loop_
_entity.id
_entity.type
_entity.pdbx_description
1 polymer ?
#
loop_
_entity_poly.entity_id
_entity_poly.type
_entity_poly.pdbx_seq_one_letter_code
_entity_poly.pdbx_strand_id
1 'polypeptide(L)'
;MGLTVRETWRLALRSLFVQVLLSYRTMQGAGYLFTLWPWLRRKSDLSRNVQACAGFFNSHPVLSTLAAGALLKRVEDGDAVRDPEGLANWQSEVSGPLGMVGDMLIWDRWKPIIFAAGLMFLLWQPRIEFWAAIAIGCLLLYNGPLFQVRVWGAQAGYQLGSRIIEVLSNPLVSKLRRGLSMVGAAVAGTLVASVALRTASEG
;
A
#
# COMPACT_ATOMS: atom_id res chain seq x y z
N MET A 1 -20.97 -13.39 -0.20
CA MET A 1 -21.63 -12.09 -0.51
C MET A 1 -20.52 -11.04 -0.47
N GLY A 2 -20.32 -10.22 -1.51
CA GLY A 2 -19.13 -9.35 -1.60
C GLY A 2 -19.04 -8.26 -0.53
N LEU A 3 -17.85 -7.68 -0.32
CA LEU A 3 -17.68 -6.47 0.51
C LEU A 3 -18.58 -5.35 -0.01
N THR A 4 -19.38 -4.76 0.87
CA THR A 4 -20.19 -3.59 0.52
C THR A 4 -19.29 -2.36 0.31
N VAL A 5 -19.76 -1.40 -0.49
CA VAL A 5 -19.05 -0.13 -0.72
C VAL A 5 -18.64 0.53 0.62
N ARG A 6 -19.56 0.56 1.58
CA ARG A 6 -19.32 1.13 2.92
C ARG A 6 -18.22 0.41 3.68
N GLU A 7 -18.10 -0.91 3.52
CA GLU A 7 -17.04 -1.70 4.17
C GLU A 7 -15.69 -1.47 3.52
N THR A 8 -15.65 -1.45 2.18
CA THR A 8 -14.45 -1.11 1.41
C THR A 8 -13.87 0.23 1.85
N TRP A 9 -14.71 1.28 1.94
CA TRP A 9 -14.28 2.60 2.39
C TRP A 9 -13.80 2.61 3.83
N ARG A 10 -14.49 1.92 4.74
CA ARG A 10 -14.05 1.81 6.15
C ARG A 10 -12.71 1.09 6.28
N LEU A 11 -12.50 0.04 5.49
CA LEU A 11 -11.26 -0.73 5.47
C LEU A 11 -10.13 0.16 4.93
N ALA A 12 -10.35 0.83 3.79
CA ALA A 12 -9.36 1.73 3.20
C ALA A 12 -8.97 2.88 4.15
N LEU A 13 -9.94 3.52 4.79
CA LEU A 13 -9.68 4.60 5.75
C LEU A 13 -8.93 4.10 7.00
N ARG A 14 -9.28 2.93 7.53
CA ARG A 14 -8.57 2.37 8.70
C ARG A 14 -7.16 1.89 8.37
N SER A 15 -6.94 1.43 7.14
CA SER A 15 -5.61 1.00 6.67
C SER A 15 -4.57 2.12 6.65
N LEU A 16 -4.99 3.39 6.70
CA LEU A 16 -4.08 4.53 6.87
C LEU A 16 -3.31 4.45 8.20
N PHE A 17 -3.87 3.74 9.19
CA PHE A 17 -3.30 3.59 10.53
C PHE A 17 -2.62 2.22 10.74
N VAL A 18 -2.39 1.45 9.67
CA VAL A 18 -1.84 0.08 9.78
C VAL A 18 -0.44 0.04 10.42
N GLN A 19 0.36 1.10 10.25
CA GLN A 19 1.71 1.22 10.81
C GLN A 19 1.77 1.96 12.16
N VAL A 20 0.64 2.33 12.77
CA VAL A 20 0.65 3.09 14.04
C VAL A 20 1.18 2.26 15.20
N LEU A 21 0.90 0.95 15.19
CA LEU A 21 1.33 0.02 16.23
C LEU A 21 2.25 -1.02 15.62
N LEU A 22 3.56 -0.78 15.69
CA LEU A 22 4.59 -1.76 15.36
C LEU A 22 5.10 -2.45 16.62
N SER A 23 4.98 -3.78 16.66
CA SER A 23 5.61 -4.60 17.68
C SER A 23 6.64 -5.54 17.04
N TYR A 24 7.76 -5.81 17.69
CA TYR A 24 8.72 -6.80 17.19
C TYR A 24 8.11 -8.20 17.03
N ARG A 25 7.03 -8.51 17.77
CA ARG A 25 6.37 -9.81 17.73
C ARG A 25 5.41 -9.96 16.55
N THR A 26 4.64 -8.92 16.24
CA THR A 26 3.54 -8.99 15.26
C THR A 26 3.69 -8.01 14.08
N MET A 27 4.73 -7.18 14.11
CA MET A 27 4.95 -6.04 13.21
C MET A 27 3.69 -5.18 13.13
N GLN A 28 3.04 -5.12 11.98
CA GLN A 28 1.83 -4.32 11.74
C GLN A 28 0.54 -5.03 12.19
N GLY A 29 0.63 -6.23 12.76
CA GLY A 29 -0.53 -7.08 13.09
C GLY A 29 -1.62 -6.39 13.90
N ALA A 30 -1.25 -5.55 14.89
CA ALA A 30 -2.23 -4.80 15.69
C ALA A 30 -2.99 -3.75 14.86
N GLY A 31 -2.28 -2.95 14.05
CA GLY A 31 -2.90 -1.99 13.13
C GLY A 31 -3.70 -2.67 12.01
N TYR A 32 -3.27 -3.86 11.61
CA TYR A 32 -3.96 -4.69 10.63
C TYR A 32 -5.27 -5.24 11.20
N LEU A 33 -5.28 -5.76 12.42
CA LEU A 33 -6.49 -6.18 13.10
C LEU A 33 -7.49 -5.02 13.28
N PHE A 34 -7.01 -3.82 13.62
CA PHE A 34 -7.84 -2.60 13.66
C PHE A 34 -8.53 -2.31 12.31
N THR A 35 -7.83 -2.57 11.21
CA THR A 35 -8.35 -2.42 9.84
C THR A 35 -9.50 -3.39 9.56
N LEU A 36 -9.39 -4.63 10.03
CA LEU A 36 -10.38 -5.70 9.84
C LEU A 36 -11.57 -5.62 10.81
N TRP A 37 -11.37 -4.99 11.97
CA TRP A 37 -12.32 -4.96 13.10
C TRP A 37 -13.78 -4.69 12.73
N PRO A 38 -14.14 -3.70 11.88
CA PRO A 38 -15.55 -3.40 11.60
C PRO A 38 -16.31 -4.55 10.95
N TRP A 39 -15.61 -5.42 10.22
CA TRP A 39 -16.16 -6.59 9.55
C TRP A 39 -16.16 -7.80 10.47
N LEU A 40 -15.03 -8.07 11.16
CA LEU A 40 -14.90 -9.23 12.06
C LEU A 40 -15.93 -9.22 13.19
N ARG A 41 -16.20 -8.05 13.80
CA ARG A 41 -17.17 -7.89 14.91
C ARG A 41 -18.63 -8.25 14.60
N ARG A 42 -18.95 -8.51 13.32
CA ARG A 42 -20.31 -8.87 12.86
C ARG A 42 -20.49 -10.38 12.71
N LYS A 43 -19.43 -11.17 12.85
CA LYS A 43 -19.45 -12.62 12.68
C LYS A 43 -19.75 -13.30 14.01
N SER A 44 -20.44 -14.45 13.95
CA SER A 44 -20.81 -15.27 15.12
C SER A 44 -19.60 -15.68 15.95
N ASP A 45 -18.52 -16.07 15.30
CA ASP A 45 -17.30 -16.62 15.93
C ASP A 45 -16.22 -15.55 16.14
N LEU A 46 -16.59 -14.40 16.71
CA LEU A 46 -15.71 -13.25 16.85
C LEU A 46 -14.37 -13.59 17.50
N SER A 47 -14.38 -14.33 18.62
CA SER A 47 -13.16 -14.66 19.36
C SER A 47 -12.16 -15.46 18.49
N ARG A 48 -12.65 -16.49 17.80
CA ARG A 48 -11.83 -17.32 16.89
C ARG A 48 -11.32 -16.51 15.69
N ASN A 49 -12.18 -15.72 15.08
CA ASN A 49 -11.82 -14.86 13.95
C ASN A 49 -10.74 -13.83 14.32
N VAL A 50 -10.83 -13.24 15.51
CA VAL A 50 -9.84 -12.29 16.02
C VAL A 50 -8.52 -12.99 16.30
N GLN A 51 -8.54 -14.15 16.97
CA GLN A 51 -7.32 -14.92 17.25
C GLN A 51 -6.58 -15.30 15.96
N ALA A 52 -7.31 -15.75 14.94
CA ALA A 52 -6.73 -16.13 13.65
C ALA A 52 -6.13 -14.93 12.88
N CYS A 53 -6.67 -13.72 13.05
CA CYS A 53 -6.19 -12.52 12.36
C CYS A 53 -5.19 -11.66 13.17
N ALA A 54 -5.01 -11.94 14.47
CA ALA A 54 -4.15 -11.16 15.37
C ALA A 54 -2.65 -11.49 15.24
N GLY A 55 -2.30 -12.42 14.35
CA GLY A 55 -0.93 -12.88 14.15
C GLY A 55 0.01 -11.86 13.50
N PHE A 56 1.18 -12.35 13.09
CA PHE A 56 2.16 -11.57 12.38
C PHE A 56 1.59 -11.04 11.05
N PHE A 57 1.87 -9.78 10.74
CA PHE A 57 1.62 -9.20 9.45
C PHE A 57 2.62 -8.08 9.19
N ASN A 58 3.40 -8.19 8.12
CA ASN A 58 4.29 -7.12 7.70
C ASN A 58 4.27 -6.97 6.18
N SER A 59 3.60 -5.93 5.70
CA SER A 59 3.48 -5.67 4.28
C SER A 59 3.59 -4.18 3.98
N HIS A 60 3.63 -3.83 2.69
CA HIS A 60 3.61 -2.43 2.31
C HIS A 60 2.22 -1.84 2.64
N PRO A 61 2.13 -0.68 3.32
CA PRO A 61 0.87 -0.18 3.88
C PRO A 61 -0.25 -0.04 2.86
N VAL A 62 0.07 0.37 1.63
CA VAL A 62 -0.91 0.54 0.56
C VAL A 62 -1.48 -0.79 0.09
N LEU A 63 -0.67 -1.85 0.03
CA LEU A 63 -1.08 -3.19 -0.41
C LEU A 63 -1.68 -4.03 0.71
N SER A 64 -1.60 -3.56 1.97
CA SER A 64 -2.25 -4.20 3.10
C SER A 64 -3.76 -4.38 2.92
N THR A 65 -4.44 -3.48 2.20
CA THR A 65 -5.88 -3.62 1.93
C THR A 65 -6.18 -4.76 0.95
N LEU A 66 -5.27 -5.07 0.04
CA LEU A 66 -5.35 -6.22 -0.85
C LEU A 66 -5.28 -7.53 -0.04
N ALA A 67 -4.31 -7.64 0.88
CA ALA A 67 -4.27 -8.75 1.82
C ALA A 67 -5.55 -8.83 2.67
N ALA A 68 -6.02 -7.69 3.18
CA ALA A 68 -7.21 -7.62 4.03
C ALA A 68 -8.45 -8.15 3.30
N GLY A 69 -8.68 -7.73 2.06
CA GLY A 69 -9.78 -8.26 1.25
C GLY A 69 -9.71 -9.78 1.12
N ALA A 70 -8.54 -10.30 0.75
CA ALA A 70 -8.32 -11.73 0.58
C ALA A 70 -8.50 -12.52 1.88
N LEU A 71 -7.99 -12.01 3.00
CA LEU A 71 -8.16 -12.62 4.32
C LEU A 71 -9.64 -12.64 4.72
N LEU A 72 -10.37 -11.54 4.55
CA LEU A 72 -11.80 -11.49 4.86
C LEU A 72 -12.60 -12.50 4.03
N LYS A 73 -12.20 -12.74 2.76
CA LYS A 73 -12.80 -13.78 1.93
C LYS A 73 -12.59 -15.17 2.54
N ARG A 74 -11.37 -15.49 2.97
CA ARG A 74 -11.05 -16.76 3.64
C ARG A 74 -11.79 -16.95 4.97
N VAL A 75 -11.93 -15.88 5.75
CA VAL A 75 -12.74 -15.89 6.97
C VAL A 75 -14.22 -16.14 6.65
N GLU A 76 -14.75 -15.56 5.56
CA GLU A 76 -16.12 -15.83 5.09
C GLU A 76 -16.29 -17.31 4.70
N ASP A 77 -15.27 -17.91 4.08
CA ASP A 77 -15.26 -19.31 3.66
C ASP A 77 -15.06 -20.31 4.84
N GLY A 78 -14.94 -19.80 6.07
CA GLY A 78 -14.88 -20.60 7.29
C GLY A 78 -13.48 -21.03 7.73
N ASP A 79 -12.43 -20.57 7.04
CA ASP A 79 -11.04 -20.97 7.36
C ASP A 79 -10.65 -20.63 8.79
N ALA A 80 -11.09 -19.49 9.32
CA ALA A 80 -10.78 -19.08 10.69
C ALA A 80 -11.37 -20.02 11.77
N VAL A 81 -12.40 -20.80 11.43
CA VAL A 81 -13.02 -21.77 12.35
C VAL A 81 -12.48 -23.18 12.11
N ARG A 82 -12.24 -23.55 10.85
CA ARG A 82 -11.77 -24.87 10.45
C ARG A 82 -10.28 -25.06 10.70
N ASP A 83 -9.47 -24.05 10.40
CA ASP A 83 -8.01 -24.08 10.46
C ASP A 83 -7.45 -22.67 10.81
N PRO A 84 -7.54 -22.27 12.10
CA PRO A 84 -7.07 -20.96 12.55
C PRO A 84 -5.57 -20.75 12.34
N GLU A 85 -4.77 -21.80 12.55
CA GLU A 85 -3.31 -21.74 12.39
C GLU A 85 -2.92 -21.62 10.92
N GLY A 86 -3.55 -22.38 10.03
CA GLY A 86 -3.34 -22.25 8.59
C GLY A 86 -3.72 -20.87 8.05
N LEU A 87 -4.79 -20.26 8.57
CA LEU A 87 -5.15 -18.89 8.20
C LEU A 87 -4.11 -17.86 8.66
N ALA A 88 -3.61 -17.99 9.89
CA ALA A 88 -2.57 -17.10 10.42
C ALA A 88 -1.23 -17.27 9.68
N ASN A 89 -0.86 -18.50 9.33
CA ASN A 89 0.32 -18.81 8.53
C ASN A 89 0.19 -18.21 7.13
N TRP A 90 -0.96 -18.39 6.48
CA TRP A 90 -1.23 -17.80 5.17
C TRP A 90 -1.17 -16.26 5.21
N GLN A 91 -1.69 -15.63 6.26
CA GLN A 91 -1.59 -14.17 6.47
C GLN A 91 -0.12 -13.72 6.54
N SER A 92 0.73 -14.47 7.25
CA SER A 92 2.16 -14.19 7.35
C SER A 92 2.85 -14.37 6.00
N GLU A 93 2.57 -15.48 5.31
CA GLU A 93 3.15 -15.82 4.01
C GLU A 93 2.83 -14.79 2.93
N VAL A 94 1.57 -14.35 2.84
CA VAL A 94 1.17 -13.36 1.83
C VAL A 94 1.75 -11.96 2.12
N SER A 95 2.06 -11.68 3.39
CA SER A 95 2.55 -10.35 3.79
C SER A 95 3.92 -10.03 3.17
N GLY A 96 4.80 -11.02 3.07
CA GLY A 96 6.16 -10.87 2.52
C GLY A 96 6.19 -10.44 1.05
N PRO A 97 5.61 -11.20 0.11
CA PRO A 97 5.56 -10.82 -1.31
C PRO A 97 4.87 -9.48 -1.54
N LEU A 98 3.80 -9.18 -0.81
CA LEU A 98 3.12 -7.89 -0.90
C LEU A 98 4.00 -6.75 -0.38
N GLY A 99 4.77 -6.98 0.69
CA GLY A 99 5.78 -6.05 1.19
C GLY A 99 6.79 -5.73 0.11
N MET A 100 7.43 -6.77 -0.42
CA MET A 100 8.44 -6.66 -1.47
C MET A 100 7.93 -5.91 -2.70
N VAL A 101 6.76 -6.28 -3.23
CA VAL A 101 6.20 -5.63 -4.43
C VAL A 101 5.84 -4.17 -4.15
N GLY A 102 5.25 -3.89 -2.99
CA GLY A 102 4.90 -2.53 -2.60
C GLY A 102 6.12 -1.64 -2.42
N ASP A 103 7.16 -2.12 -1.75
CA ASP A 103 8.41 -1.40 -1.55
C ASP A 103 9.06 -1.07 -2.90
N MET A 104 9.18 -2.07 -3.78
CA MET A 104 9.76 -1.89 -5.12
C MET A 104 8.99 -0.89 -5.99
N LEU A 105 7.65 -0.88 -5.95
CA LEU A 105 6.87 0.00 -6.81
C LEU A 105 6.68 1.40 -6.21
N ILE A 106 6.40 1.46 -4.91
CA ILE A 106 5.92 2.68 -4.27
C ILE A 106 7.07 3.42 -3.61
N TRP A 107 7.81 2.77 -2.71
CA TRP A 107 8.88 3.45 -1.98
C TRP A 107 10.13 3.67 -2.82
N ASP A 108 10.55 2.68 -3.60
CA ASP A 108 11.77 2.77 -4.40
C ASP A 108 11.61 3.60 -5.68
N ARG A 109 10.38 3.73 -6.19
CA ARG A 109 10.12 4.34 -7.51
C ARG A 109 9.13 5.48 -7.44
N TRP A 110 7.86 5.19 -7.16
CA TRP A 110 6.81 6.23 -7.18
C TRP A 110 7.15 7.42 -6.29
N LYS A 111 7.55 7.15 -5.04
CA LYS A 111 7.92 8.16 -4.05
C LYS A 111 9.05 9.07 -4.55
N PRO A 112 10.25 8.57 -4.90
CA PRO A 112 11.33 9.43 -5.38
C PRO A 112 11.01 10.14 -6.69
N ILE A 113 10.21 9.56 -7.60
CA ILE A 113 9.74 10.24 -8.81
C ILE A 113 8.96 11.51 -8.47
N ILE A 114 7.98 11.41 -7.57
CA ILE A 114 7.14 12.56 -7.20
C ILE A 114 7.97 13.63 -6.48
N PHE A 115 8.86 13.24 -5.56
CA PHE A 115 9.71 14.20 -4.85
C PHE A 115 10.74 14.87 -5.77
N ALA A 116 11.37 14.13 -6.69
CA ALA A 116 12.30 14.68 -7.65
C ALA A 116 11.60 15.65 -8.62
N ALA A 117 10.41 15.30 -9.10
CA ALA A 117 9.60 16.21 -9.91
C ALA A 117 9.24 17.50 -9.14
N GLY A 118 8.81 17.37 -7.87
CA GLY A 118 8.54 18.52 -7.01
C GLY A 118 9.75 19.44 -6.84
N LEU A 119 10.93 18.86 -6.61
CA LEU A 119 12.18 19.61 -6.51
C LEU A 119 12.54 20.30 -7.84
N MET A 120 12.34 19.64 -8.98
CA MET A 120 12.53 20.28 -10.29
C MET A 120 11.65 21.52 -10.47
N PHE A 121 10.36 21.43 -10.10
CA PHE A 121 9.46 22.58 -10.15
C PHE A 121 9.90 23.71 -9.21
N LEU A 122 10.44 23.36 -8.04
CA LEU A 122 10.98 24.35 -7.10
C LEU A 122 12.22 25.06 -7.63
N LEU A 123 13.10 24.34 -8.33
CA LEU A 123 14.29 24.92 -8.95
C LEU A 123 13.92 25.85 -10.11
N TRP A 124 12.89 25.50 -10.88
CA TRP A 124 12.44 26.29 -12.03
C TRP A 124 11.59 27.50 -11.62
N GLN A 125 10.80 27.38 -10.54
CA GLN A 125 10.05 28.47 -9.94
C GLN A 125 10.44 28.65 -8.47
N PRO A 126 11.54 29.38 -8.18
CA PRO A 126 12.04 29.53 -6.81
C PRO A 126 11.21 30.48 -5.94
N ARG A 127 10.25 31.22 -6.51
CA ARG A 127 9.42 32.20 -5.75
C ARG A 127 8.59 31.50 -4.67
N ILE A 128 8.72 31.99 -3.44
CA ILE A 128 8.10 31.40 -2.24
C ILE A 128 6.58 31.23 -2.32
N GLU A 129 5.90 32.12 -3.05
CA GLU A 129 4.45 32.07 -3.28
C GLU A 129 3.96 30.77 -3.94
N PHE A 130 4.82 30.07 -4.70
CA PHE A 130 4.48 28.81 -5.35
C PHE A 130 4.82 27.57 -4.53
N TRP A 131 5.58 27.69 -3.44
CA TRP A 131 6.08 26.54 -2.68
C TRP A 131 4.94 25.73 -2.09
N ALA A 132 3.90 26.40 -1.58
CA ALA A 132 2.71 25.75 -1.05
C ALA A 132 1.97 24.96 -2.14
N ALA A 133 1.81 25.54 -3.33
CA ALA A 133 1.16 24.89 -4.46
C ALA A 133 1.94 23.64 -4.92
N ILE A 134 3.28 23.73 -5.00
CA ILE A 134 4.14 22.60 -5.36
C ILE A 134 4.06 21.49 -4.31
N ALA A 135 4.12 21.84 -3.02
CA ALA A 135 4.03 20.88 -1.93
C ALA A 135 2.68 20.15 -1.90
N ILE A 136 1.57 20.89 -2.03
CA ILE A 136 0.22 20.32 -2.12
C ILE A 136 0.10 19.44 -3.36
N GLY A 137 0.63 19.88 -4.51
CA GLY A 137 0.68 19.08 -5.73
C GLY A 137 1.38 17.74 -5.54
N CYS A 138 2.57 17.76 -4.91
CA CYS A 138 3.31 16.53 -4.59
C CYS A 138 2.53 15.61 -3.64
N LEU A 139 1.89 16.18 -2.61
CA LEU A 139 1.07 15.41 -1.67
C LEU A 139 -0.13 14.74 -2.36
N LEU A 140 -0.81 15.45 -3.25
CA LEU A 140 -1.95 14.93 -4.00
C LEU A 140 -1.52 13.86 -5.01
N LEU A 141 -0.44 14.10 -5.75
CA LEU A 141 0.11 13.15 -6.72
C LEU A 141 0.64 11.89 -6.03
N TYR A 142 1.24 12.02 -4.85
CA TYR A 142 1.68 10.88 -4.08
C TYR A 142 0.50 10.11 -3.48
N ASN A 143 -0.39 10.79 -2.75
CA ASN A 143 -1.43 10.10 -1.96
C ASN A 143 -2.64 9.69 -2.79
N GLY A 144 -3.03 10.45 -3.82
CA GLY A 144 -4.25 10.20 -4.60
C GLY A 144 -4.29 8.81 -5.23
N PRO A 145 -3.30 8.45 -6.09
CA PRO A 145 -3.21 7.13 -6.69
C PRO A 145 -3.07 6.02 -5.65
N LEU A 146 -2.29 6.24 -4.59
CA LEU A 146 -2.09 5.24 -3.53
C LEU A 146 -3.38 5.00 -2.72
N PHE A 147 -4.17 6.04 -2.50
CA PHE A 147 -5.48 5.91 -1.85
C PHE A 147 -6.47 5.16 -2.74
N GLN A 148 -6.45 5.42 -4.06
CA GLN A 148 -7.23 4.63 -5.02
C GLN A 148 -6.84 3.15 -4.99
N VAL A 149 -5.54 2.84 -4.93
CA VAL A 149 -5.04 1.46 -4.78
C VAL A 149 -5.53 0.84 -3.47
N ARG A 150 -5.63 1.59 -2.37
CA ARG A 150 -6.18 1.08 -1.11
C ARG A 150 -7.64 0.65 -1.25
N VAL A 151 -8.47 1.51 -1.84
CA VAL A 151 -9.90 1.25 -2.04
C VAL A 151 -10.13 0.09 -3.00
N TRP A 152 -9.46 0.13 -4.16
CA TRP A 152 -9.53 -0.94 -5.15
C TRP A 152 -8.98 -2.27 -4.59
N GLY A 153 -7.86 -2.21 -3.88
CA GLY A 153 -7.19 -3.38 -3.30
C GLY A 153 -8.10 -4.15 -2.35
N ALA A 154 -8.89 -3.47 -1.51
CA ALA A 154 -9.84 -4.14 -0.63
C ALA A 154 -10.84 -5.02 -1.38
N GLN A 155 -11.40 -4.54 -2.49
CA GLN A 155 -12.35 -5.30 -3.31
C GLN A 155 -11.66 -6.37 -4.15
N ALA A 156 -10.54 -6.02 -4.80
CA ALA A 156 -9.77 -6.94 -5.63
C ALA A 156 -9.28 -8.13 -4.80
N GLY A 157 -8.76 -7.88 -3.60
CA GLY A 157 -8.30 -8.93 -2.68
C GLY A 157 -9.43 -9.87 -2.32
N TYR A 158 -10.62 -9.34 -2.03
CA TYR A 158 -11.79 -10.15 -1.69
C TYR A 158 -12.24 -11.07 -2.84
N GLN A 159 -12.15 -10.58 -4.08
CA GLN A 159 -12.48 -11.37 -5.26
C GLN A 159 -11.43 -12.43 -5.56
N LEU A 160 -10.15 -12.13 -5.31
CA LEU A 160 -9.03 -13.05 -5.55
C LEU A 160 -8.91 -14.16 -4.50
N GLY A 161 -9.20 -13.86 -3.23
CA GLY A 161 -9.02 -14.80 -2.12
C GLY A 161 -7.60 -15.36 -2.07
N SER A 162 -7.46 -16.68 -2.09
CA SER A 162 -6.15 -17.37 -2.06
C SER A 162 -5.27 -17.10 -3.29
N ARG A 163 -5.85 -16.71 -4.44
CA ARG A 163 -5.11 -16.47 -5.69
C ARG A 163 -4.32 -15.17 -5.71
N ILE A 164 -4.38 -14.37 -4.65
CA ILE A 164 -3.63 -13.12 -4.53
C ILE A 164 -2.11 -13.31 -4.77
N ILE A 165 -1.55 -14.43 -4.31
CA ILE A 165 -0.12 -14.75 -4.45
C ILE A 165 0.27 -14.92 -5.94
N GLU A 166 -0.61 -15.53 -6.74
CA GLU A 166 -0.39 -15.73 -8.18
C GLU A 166 -0.39 -14.39 -8.93
N VAL A 167 -1.26 -13.46 -8.53
CA VAL A 167 -1.35 -12.12 -9.13
C VAL A 167 -0.08 -11.30 -8.89
N LEU A 168 0.62 -11.51 -7.78
CA LEU A 168 1.89 -10.82 -7.51
C LEU A 168 3.03 -11.29 -8.43
N SER A 169 2.93 -12.50 -8.95
CA SER A 169 3.88 -13.06 -9.92
C SER A 169 3.53 -12.69 -11.37
N ASN A 170 2.49 -11.89 -11.58
CA ASN A 170 2.01 -11.55 -12.91
C ASN A 170 3.04 -10.67 -13.67
N PRO A 171 3.29 -10.93 -14.97
CA PRO A 171 4.12 -10.08 -15.84
C PRO A 171 3.74 -8.59 -15.86
N LEU A 172 2.49 -8.24 -15.49
CA LEU A 172 2.04 -6.86 -15.36
C LEU A 172 2.81 -6.09 -14.29
N VAL A 173 3.17 -6.73 -13.16
CA VAL A 173 3.95 -6.10 -12.09
C VAL A 173 5.34 -5.73 -12.59
N SER A 174 5.97 -6.62 -13.37
CA SER A 174 7.29 -6.36 -13.96
C SER A 174 7.24 -5.29 -15.05
N LYS A 175 6.16 -5.24 -15.84
CA LYS A 175 5.95 -4.18 -16.84
C LYS A 175 5.76 -2.81 -16.16
N LEU A 176 4.94 -2.73 -15.12
CA LEU A 176 4.74 -1.50 -14.35
C LEU A 176 6.05 -1.02 -13.70
N ARG A 177 6.80 -1.94 -13.09
CA ARG A 177 8.11 -1.67 -12.52
C ARG A 177 9.07 -1.06 -13.56
N ARG A 178 9.14 -1.64 -14.76
CA ARG A 178 9.98 -1.12 -15.86
C ARG A 178 9.56 0.28 -16.29
N GLY A 179 8.26 0.50 -16.47
CA GLY A 179 7.73 1.83 -16.82
C GLY A 179 8.10 2.90 -15.78
N LEU A 180 7.91 2.60 -14.49
CA LEU A 180 8.31 3.50 -13.41
C LEU A 180 9.82 3.73 -13.38
N SER A 181 10.64 2.72 -13.64
CA SER A 181 12.09 2.88 -13.72
C SER A 181 12.53 3.80 -14.87
N MET A 182 11.88 3.72 -16.03
CA MET A 182 12.17 4.62 -17.17
C MET A 182 11.80 6.07 -16.83
N VAL A 183 10.62 6.29 -16.26
CA VAL A 183 10.19 7.62 -15.81
C VAL A 183 11.12 8.16 -14.74
N GLY A 184 11.49 7.33 -13.76
CA GLY A 184 12.42 7.72 -12.69
C GLY A 184 13.79 8.13 -13.20
N ALA A 185 14.35 7.38 -14.16
CA ALA A 185 15.62 7.74 -14.78
C ALA A 185 15.54 9.08 -15.52
N ALA A 186 14.45 9.32 -16.26
CA ALA A 186 14.25 10.58 -16.98
C ALA A 186 14.13 11.77 -16.01
N VAL A 187 13.34 11.64 -14.95
CA VAL A 187 13.15 12.69 -13.93
C VAL A 187 14.46 12.96 -13.19
N ALA A 188 15.17 11.93 -12.76
CA ALA A 188 16.47 12.09 -12.08
C ALA A 188 17.51 12.75 -12.98
N GLY A 189 17.61 12.34 -14.25
CA GLY A 189 18.52 12.94 -15.23
C GLY A 189 18.21 14.42 -15.46
N THR A 190 16.92 14.76 -15.58
CA THR A 190 16.50 16.14 -15.77
C THR A 190 16.82 16.98 -14.54
N LEU A 191 16.55 16.47 -13.34
CA LEU A 191 16.88 17.15 -12.08
C LEU A 191 18.37 17.45 -11.97
N VAL A 192 19.25 16.48 -12.25
CA VAL A 192 20.71 16.69 -12.22
C VAL A 192 21.12 17.75 -13.23
N ALA A 193 20.59 17.71 -14.46
CA ALA A 193 20.86 18.72 -15.47
C ALA A 193 20.39 20.12 -15.04
N SER A 194 19.19 20.23 -14.44
CA SER A 194 18.66 21.50 -13.94
C SER A 194 19.53 22.08 -12.82
N VAL A 195 20.01 21.26 -11.90
CA VAL A 195 20.93 21.70 -10.84
C VAL A 195 22.24 22.18 -11.42
N ALA A 196 22.86 21.42 -12.34
CA ALA A 196 24.13 21.78 -12.96
C ALA A 196 24.07 23.10 -13.74
N LEU A 197 23.01 23.29 -14.53
CA LEU A 197 22.80 24.54 -15.28
C LEU A 197 22.64 25.74 -14.35
N ARG A 198 21.92 25.56 -13.25
CA ARG A 198 21.73 26.63 -12.27
C ARG A 198 23.03 26.99 -11.57
N THR A 199 23.81 26.01 -11.13
CA THR A 199 25.12 26.27 -10.51
C THR A 199 26.09 26.96 -11.47
N ALA A 200 26.03 26.65 -12.77
CA ALA A 200 26.86 27.31 -13.78
C ALA A 200 26.40 28.75 -14.10
N SER A 201 25.13 29.08 -13.85
CA SER A 201 24.62 30.45 -14.02
C SER A 201 24.84 31.38 -12.82
N GLU A 202 25.11 30.80 -11.65
CA GLU A 202 25.31 31.53 -10.39
C GLU A 202 26.80 31.79 -10.07
N GLY A 203 27.74 31.21 -10.83
CA GLY A 203 29.19 31.42 -10.70
C GLY A 203 29.77 32.24 -11.83
#